data_AF-A0A438FHX6-F1
#
_entry.id   AF-A0A438FHX6-F1
#
_cell.length_a   1.000
_cell.length_b   1.000
_cell.length_c   1.000
_cell.angle_alpha   90.00
_cell.angle_beta   90.00
_cell.angle_gamma   90.00
#
_symmetry.space_group_name_H-M   'P 1'
#
loop_
_entity.id
_entity.type
_entity.pdbx_description
1 polymer ?
#
loop_
_entity_poly.entity_id
_entity_poly.type
_entity_poly.pdbx_seq_one_letter_code
_entity_poly.pdbx_strand_id
1 'polypeptide(L)'
;MHLHLFPVFLILLFMFMVPVPRVVCEENQQFVNCGAQYECGNMNISYPFWGGSRPPYCGHPGFELTCNGEAPVFTMKEASYRILDINNSFHTLTVARADYWDSYCPPTYVNTTLNESIFSYNATYTDVTLYYDCPQLTIAPSNQFNCTNIIGYYTTLDFNLGVSIGSCDVYVTVPIFKSAATAIVSGGGTLTLLTEALKGGFGLEWNASNSLCTECVESGGRCGYTSNQFICYCRNGYSPSTCQNKTSPSGNPAELHKYNTCSKEFNYGNITGVSYPFWGFDRPLGCGHLDLQLNCHDGIATIEIKGVNYRVLSFNKDAQTLRIARQDYLKGICSPLLVNTTLDPKLFDHTAAHQYVTFFYGCPSPAISVMPQKFSCSIAGIPLEDGYYIAGPQPQGPGACNVSVFVPVLVTSLVEEIVSLNLDQLIEGVIGKGFEIKFKPPKHVLPQQVTSEHPRNLPLQVRIMTCNPPATGGRNTSSGGVKNCPAIAEPSVIKIIEEIGDQF
;
A
#
# COMPACT_ATOMS: atom_id res chain seq x y z
N MET A 1 -26.11 -57.18 -52.07
CA MET A 1 -25.05 -56.79 -51.11
C MET A 1 -24.44 -55.46 -51.57
N HIS A 2 -24.55 -54.42 -50.73
CA HIS A 2 -23.64 -53.28 -50.60
C HIS A 2 -23.24 -52.36 -51.79
N LEU A 3 -24.15 -51.95 -52.70
CA LEU A 3 -23.81 -50.86 -53.66
C LEU A 3 -24.11 -49.43 -53.17
N HIS A 4 -24.95 -49.25 -52.14
CA HIS A 4 -25.30 -47.93 -51.60
C HIS A 4 -24.40 -47.46 -50.44
N LEU A 5 -23.51 -48.32 -49.94
CA LEU A 5 -22.60 -47.98 -48.83
C LEU A 5 -21.29 -47.33 -49.28
N PHE A 6 -20.92 -47.49 -50.54
CA PHE A 6 -19.73 -46.88 -51.13
C PHE A 6 -19.80 -45.34 -51.22
N PRO A 7 -20.89 -44.71 -51.71
CA PRO A 7 -20.99 -43.25 -51.72
C PRO A 7 -21.06 -42.64 -50.32
N VAL A 8 -21.70 -43.34 -49.37
CA VAL A 8 -21.78 -42.90 -47.97
C VAL A 8 -20.40 -42.95 -47.29
N PHE A 9 -19.61 -43.98 -47.58
CA PHE A 9 -18.24 -44.11 -47.08
C PHE A 9 -17.29 -43.03 -47.64
N LEU A 10 -17.45 -42.68 -48.93
CA LEU A 10 -16.71 -41.58 -49.56
C LEU A 10 -17.05 -40.20 -48.98
N ILE A 11 -18.32 -39.94 -48.68
CA ILE A 11 -18.76 -38.70 -48.03
C ILE A 11 -18.20 -38.62 -46.60
N LEU A 12 -18.22 -39.72 -45.84
CA LEU A 12 -17.62 -39.77 -44.50
C LEU A 12 -16.10 -39.52 -44.53
N LEU A 13 -15.38 -40.11 -45.48
CA LEU A 13 -13.94 -39.85 -45.69
C LEU A 13 -13.65 -38.38 -46.05
N PHE A 14 -14.49 -37.75 -46.85
CA PHE A 14 -14.35 -36.33 -47.19
C PHE A 14 -14.58 -35.41 -45.97
N MET A 15 -15.50 -35.76 -45.07
CA MET A 15 -15.73 -35.02 -43.82
C MET A 15 -14.53 -35.08 -42.85
N PHE A 16 -13.72 -36.15 -42.90
CA PHE A 16 -12.46 -36.26 -42.13
C PHE A 16 -11.27 -35.52 -42.74
N MET A 17 -11.34 -35.15 -44.03
CA MET A 17 -10.26 -34.46 -44.75
C MET A 17 -10.44 -32.94 -44.83
N VAL A 18 -11.56 -32.39 -44.32
CA VAL A 18 -11.71 -30.94 -44.17
C VAL A 18 -10.78 -30.50 -43.02
N PRO A 19 -9.75 -29.67 -43.28
CA PRO A 19 -8.99 -29.06 -42.20
C PRO A 19 -9.97 -28.21 -41.39
N VAL A 20 -10.30 -28.63 -40.17
CA VAL A 20 -11.01 -27.77 -39.23
C VAL A 20 -10.13 -26.53 -39.06
N PRO A 21 -10.59 -25.32 -39.41
CA PRO A 21 -9.84 -24.12 -39.10
C PRO A 21 -9.68 -24.11 -37.58
N ARG A 22 -8.45 -24.33 -37.10
CA ARG A 22 -8.14 -24.06 -35.70
C ARG A 22 -8.28 -22.56 -35.54
N VAL A 23 -9.39 -22.12 -34.95
CA VAL A 23 -9.51 -20.77 -34.43
C VAL A 23 -8.48 -20.68 -33.29
N VAL A 24 -7.27 -20.25 -33.62
CA VAL A 24 -6.31 -19.82 -32.61
C VAL A 24 -6.81 -18.46 -32.17
N CYS A 25 -7.46 -18.38 -31.01
CA CYS A 25 -7.65 -17.10 -30.35
C CYS A 25 -6.24 -16.55 -30.10
N GLU A 26 -5.86 -15.48 -30.81
CA GLU A 26 -4.61 -14.78 -30.53
C GLU A 26 -4.73 -14.20 -29.12
N GLU A 27 -4.06 -14.83 -28.16
CA GLU A 27 -4.02 -14.32 -26.80
C GLU A 27 -3.39 -12.93 -26.82
N ASN A 28 -3.92 -12.02 -26.01
CA ASN A 28 -3.37 -10.70 -25.87
C ASN A 28 -1.85 -10.79 -25.56
N GLN A 29 -1.01 -10.23 -26.43
CA GLN A 29 0.44 -10.36 -26.32
C GLN A 29 0.98 -9.80 -25.00
N GLN A 30 0.38 -8.72 -24.48
CA GLN A 30 0.77 -8.14 -23.19
C GLN A 30 0.46 -9.09 -22.03
N PHE A 31 -0.68 -9.79 -22.07
CA PHE A 31 -1.00 -10.84 -21.09
C PHE A 31 0.08 -11.93 -21.08
N VAL A 32 0.50 -12.41 -22.26
CA VAL A 32 1.55 -13.43 -22.40
C VAL A 32 2.89 -12.90 -21.88
N ASN A 33 3.31 -11.71 -22.34
CA ASN A 33 4.60 -11.12 -21.98
C ASN A 33 4.70 -10.81 -20.48
N CYS A 34 3.62 -10.34 -19.85
CA CYS A 34 3.61 -10.06 -18.41
C CYS A 34 3.47 -11.32 -17.55
N GLY A 35 3.25 -12.48 -18.17
CA GLY A 35 3.38 -13.80 -17.55
C GLY A 35 4.81 -14.35 -17.54
N ALA A 36 5.74 -13.73 -18.28
CA ALA A 36 7.13 -14.15 -18.30
C ALA A 36 7.76 -14.04 -16.90
N GLN A 37 8.55 -15.05 -16.54
CA GLN A 37 9.37 -15.03 -15.33
C GLN A 37 10.56 -14.09 -15.54
N TYR A 38 10.91 -13.34 -14.51
CA TYR A 38 12.14 -12.56 -14.49
C TYR A 38 13.21 -13.34 -13.76
N GLU A 39 14.20 -13.82 -14.51
CA GLU A 39 15.27 -14.67 -13.97
C GLU A 39 16.44 -13.79 -13.52
N CYS A 40 16.54 -13.56 -12.21
CA CYS A 40 17.68 -12.89 -11.61
C CYS A 40 17.83 -13.31 -10.14
N GLY A 41 18.94 -13.97 -9.81
CA GLY A 41 19.09 -14.62 -8.51
C GLY A 41 18.06 -15.72 -8.27
N ASN A 42 17.91 -16.14 -7.02
CA ASN A 42 16.94 -17.16 -6.60
C ASN A 42 15.69 -16.51 -5.96
N MET A 43 15.04 -15.59 -6.69
CA MET A 43 13.91 -14.79 -6.20
C MET A 43 12.71 -14.87 -7.14
N ASN A 44 11.51 -14.91 -6.58
CA ASN A 44 10.27 -14.85 -7.35
C ASN A 44 9.89 -13.40 -7.65
N ILE A 45 10.29 -12.91 -8.81
CA ILE A 45 10.11 -11.51 -9.22
C ILE A 45 8.85 -11.39 -10.09
N SER A 46 7.85 -10.69 -9.57
CA SER A 46 6.59 -10.41 -10.23
C SER A 46 6.28 -8.91 -10.25
N TYR A 47 5.10 -8.52 -10.72
CA TYR A 47 4.61 -7.15 -10.55
C TYR A 47 4.79 -6.70 -9.08
N PRO A 48 5.29 -5.47 -8.81
CA PRO A 48 5.44 -4.34 -9.72
C PRO A 48 6.75 -4.27 -10.50
N PHE A 49 7.64 -5.22 -10.31
CA PHE A 49 8.97 -5.20 -10.91
C PHE A 49 8.95 -5.53 -12.41
N TRP A 50 9.85 -4.91 -13.16
CA TRP A 50 10.04 -5.13 -14.60
C TRP A 50 11.51 -4.89 -14.99
N GLY A 51 11.89 -5.29 -16.20
CA GLY A 51 13.27 -5.20 -16.70
C GLY A 51 13.63 -6.46 -17.48
N GLY A 52 14.80 -6.47 -18.12
CA GLY A 52 15.30 -7.66 -18.84
C GLY A 52 14.29 -8.20 -19.86
N SER A 53 13.84 -9.44 -19.66
CA SER A 53 12.82 -10.10 -20.50
C SER A 53 11.38 -9.63 -20.24
N ARG A 54 11.13 -8.89 -19.14
CA ARG A 54 9.82 -8.40 -18.71
C ARG A 54 9.65 -6.93 -19.13
N PRO A 55 8.82 -6.61 -20.13
CA PRO A 55 8.74 -5.26 -20.70
C PRO A 55 8.27 -4.18 -19.70
N PRO A 56 8.55 -2.89 -19.96
CA PRO A 56 8.19 -1.79 -19.06
C PRO A 56 6.71 -1.71 -18.70
N TYR A 57 5.83 -2.05 -19.64
CA TYR A 57 4.39 -2.01 -19.41
C TYR A 57 3.87 -3.13 -18.48
N CYS A 58 4.72 -4.07 -18.07
CA CYS A 58 4.39 -5.17 -17.15
C CYS A 58 4.68 -4.87 -15.68
N GLY A 59 5.15 -3.66 -15.37
CA GLY A 59 5.48 -3.22 -14.02
C GLY A 59 5.35 -1.71 -13.85
N HIS A 60 5.50 -1.24 -12.62
CA HIS A 60 5.36 0.16 -12.28
C HIS A 60 6.65 0.93 -12.63
N PRO A 61 6.59 2.17 -13.19
CA PRO A 61 7.76 2.90 -13.68
C PRO A 61 8.91 3.07 -12.68
N GLY A 62 8.60 3.16 -11.38
CA GLY A 62 9.60 3.24 -10.31
C GLY A 62 10.25 1.92 -9.86
N PHE A 63 10.00 0.81 -10.56
CA PHE A 63 10.44 -0.55 -10.18
C PHE A 63 11.23 -1.25 -11.30
N GLU A 64 11.91 -0.48 -12.15
CA GLU A 64 12.84 -1.03 -13.13
C GLU A 64 14.00 -1.75 -12.41
N LEU A 65 14.21 -3.00 -12.79
CA LEU A 65 15.29 -3.84 -12.31
C LEU A 65 16.35 -4.00 -13.39
N THR A 66 17.59 -4.00 -12.92
CA THR A 66 18.75 -4.48 -13.67
C THR A 66 19.28 -5.75 -12.98
N CYS A 67 19.90 -6.64 -13.75
CA CYS A 67 20.48 -7.87 -13.22
C CYS A 67 21.90 -8.06 -13.74
N ASN A 68 22.88 -7.98 -12.85
CA ASN A 68 24.29 -8.22 -13.17
C ASN A 68 24.78 -9.60 -12.68
N GLY A 69 23.86 -10.56 -12.50
CA GLY A 69 24.17 -11.98 -12.27
C GLY A 69 23.79 -12.52 -10.89
N GLU A 70 24.11 -11.79 -9.81
CA GLU A 70 23.90 -12.34 -8.45
C GLU A 70 22.60 -11.91 -7.78
N ALA A 71 22.17 -10.67 -7.97
CA ALA A 71 20.95 -10.14 -7.38
C ALA A 71 20.36 -9.01 -8.23
N PRO A 72 19.04 -8.80 -8.18
CA PRO A 72 18.40 -7.68 -8.84
C PRO A 72 18.80 -6.36 -8.17
N VAL A 73 18.95 -5.32 -8.98
CA VAL A 73 19.28 -3.97 -8.53
C VAL A 73 18.28 -2.98 -9.12
N PHE A 74 17.74 -2.09 -8.30
CA PHE A 74 16.96 -0.93 -8.75
C PHE A 74 17.61 0.37 -8.31
N THR A 75 17.32 1.44 -9.03
CA THR A 75 17.76 2.79 -8.67
C THR A 75 16.58 3.57 -8.13
N MET A 76 16.80 4.25 -7.00
CA MET A 76 15.81 5.14 -6.41
C MET A 76 16.49 6.43 -6.00
N LYS A 77 15.94 7.55 -6.49
CA LYS A 77 16.56 8.89 -6.36
C LYS A 77 17.98 8.85 -6.91
N GLU A 78 19.00 9.06 -6.07
CA GLU A 78 20.41 9.17 -6.46
C GLU A 78 21.23 7.93 -6.06
N ALA A 79 20.60 6.87 -5.55
CA ALA A 79 21.30 5.67 -5.07
C ALA A 79 20.76 4.38 -5.70
N SER A 80 21.63 3.38 -5.83
CA SER A 80 21.30 2.03 -6.29
C SER A 80 21.16 1.07 -5.11
N TYR A 81 20.19 0.16 -5.20
CA TYR A 81 19.83 -0.76 -4.13
C TYR A 81 19.80 -2.19 -4.66
N ARG A 82 20.56 -3.06 -4.01
CA ARG A 82 20.56 -4.50 -4.25
C ARG A 82 19.41 -5.12 -3.47
N ILE A 83 18.56 -5.88 -4.15
CA ILE A 83 17.46 -6.63 -3.53
C ILE A 83 18.01 -7.92 -2.92
N LEU A 84 17.68 -8.17 -1.66
CA LEU A 84 18.09 -9.34 -0.89
C LEU A 84 16.95 -10.34 -0.69
N ASP A 85 15.72 -9.83 -0.55
CA ASP A 85 14.52 -10.65 -0.41
C ASP A 85 13.28 -9.90 -0.91
N ILE A 86 12.31 -10.66 -1.43
CA ILE A 86 11.02 -10.13 -1.90
C ILE A 86 9.91 -11.00 -1.34
N ASN A 87 9.01 -10.37 -0.59
CA ASN A 87 7.76 -10.97 -0.16
C ASN A 87 6.58 -10.35 -0.90
N ASN A 88 6.12 -11.03 -1.95
CA ASN A 88 5.00 -10.55 -2.76
C ASN A 88 3.66 -10.52 -2.00
N SER A 89 3.50 -11.33 -0.94
CA SER A 89 2.25 -11.40 -0.16
C SER A 89 2.09 -10.22 0.79
N PHE A 90 3.18 -9.79 1.42
CA PHE A 90 3.19 -8.63 2.32
C PHE A 90 3.60 -7.33 1.63
N HIS A 91 3.95 -7.41 0.35
CA HIS A 91 4.49 -6.29 -0.42
C HIS A 91 5.70 -5.64 0.25
N THR A 92 6.62 -6.48 0.75
CA THR A 92 7.85 -6.06 1.43
C THR A 92 9.11 -6.55 0.72
N LEU A 93 10.12 -5.69 0.65
CA LEU A 93 11.44 -5.98 0.08
C LEU A 93 12.53 -5.66 1.10
N THR A 94 13.56 -6.50 1.12
CA THR A 94 14.78 -6.23 1.89
C THR A 94 15.86 -5.78 0.92
N VAL A 95 16.50 -4.64 1.20
CA VAL A 95 17.49 -4.03 0.30
C VAL A 95 18.74 -3.58 1.03
N ALA A 96 19.86 -3.66 0.34
CA ALA A 96 21.12 -3.04 0.74
C ALA A 96 21.56 -2.00 -0.28
N ARG A 97 22.22 -0.93 0.19
CA ARG A 97 22.88 0.04 -0.69
C ARG A 97 23.95 -0.66 -1.52
N ALA A 98 23.80 -0.65 -2.84
CA ALA A 98 24.68 -1.41 -3.73
C ALA A 98 26.11 -0.85 -3.76
N ASP A 99 26.26 0.46 -3.60
CA ASP A 99 27.54 1.16 -3.53
C ASP A 99 28.31 0.96 -2.22
N TYR A 100 27.66 0.35 -1.22
CA TYR A 100 28.27 -0.06 0.05
C TYR A 100 28.49 -1.58 0.16
N TRP A 101 28.28 -2.33 -0.93
CA TRP A 101 28.34 -3.80 -0.91
C TRP A 101 29.77 -4.34 -0.72
N ASP A 102 30.73 -3.79 -1.45
CA ASP A 102 32.12 -4.27 -1.43
C ASP A 102 33.10 -3.29 -0.75
N SER A 103 32.64 -2.10 -0.37
CA SER A 103 33.46 -1.02 0.16
C SER A 103 32.65 -0.07 1.05
N TYR A 104 33.30 0.60 2.01
CA TYR A 104 32.69 1.70 2.77
C TYR A 104 32.82 3.06 2.07
N CYS A 105 33.47 3.08 0.90
CA CYS A 105 33.87 4.27 0.17
C CYS A 105 33.11 4.33 -1.16
N PRO A 106 31.86 4.83 -1.17
CA PRO A 106 31.11 4.96 -2.41
C PRO A 106 31.74 6.04 -3.31
N PRO A 107 31.44 6.02 -4.63
CA PRO A 107 31.92 7.05 -5.56
C PRO A 107 31.35 8.44 -5.27
N THR A 108 30.19 8.51 -4.61
CA THR A 108 29.50 9.75 -4.25
C THR A 108 28.89 9.63 -2.85
N TYR A 109 29.02 10.69 -2.05
CA TYR A 109 28.49 10.74 -0.68
C TYR A 109 27.05 11.27 -0.65
N VAL A 110 26.09 10.40 -1.00
CA VAL A 110 24.65 10.75 -1.01
C VAL A 110 23.89 10.00 0.09
N ASN A 111 23.11 10.75 0.86
CA ASN A 111 22.23 10.21 1.90
C ASN A 111 21.16 9.31 1.30
N THR A 112 20.80 8.26 2.03
CA THR A 112 19.72 7.37 1.62
C THR A 112 18.39 8.12 1.68
N THR A 113 17.79 8.35 0.52
CA THR A 113 16.52 9.08 0.39
C THR A 113 15.48 8.19 -0.26
N LEU A 114 14.36 7.98 0.43
CA LEU A 114 13.27 7.13 -0.03
C LEU A 114 12.38 7.87 -1.04
N ASN A 115 11.85 7.15 -2.02
CA ASN A 115 10.73 7.63 -2.81
C ASN A 115 9.41 7.29 -2.10
N GLU A 116 9.00 8.17 -1.19
CA GLU A 116 7.83 7.99 -0.31
C GLU A 116 6.49 7.82 -1.05
N SER A 117 6.44 8.12 -2.36
CA SER A 117 5.25 7.90 -3.18
C SER A 117 4.98 6.41 -3.45
N ILE A 118 6.00 5.56 -3.41
CA ILE A 118 5.92 4.14 -3.78
C ILE A 118 6.58 3.20 -2.76
N PHE A 119 7.35 3.74 -1.81
CA PHE A 119 7.97 2.97 -0.74
C PHE A 119 7.73 3.61 0.62
N SER A 120 7.67 2.80 1.67
CA SER A 120 7.75 3.22 3.06
C SER A 120 8.70 2.31 3.83
N TYR A 121 9.39 2.83 4.85
CA TYR A 121 10.21 1.99 5.70
C TYR A 121 9.37 1.00 6.51
N ASN A 122 9.86 -0.24 6.65
CA ASN A 122 9.33 -1.17 7.64
C ASN A 122 9.69 -0.67 9.06
N ALA A 123 8.85 -0.89 10.07
CA ALA A 123 8.97 -0.32 11.44
C ALA A 123 10.26 -0.67 12.23
N THR A 124 11.18 -1.41 11.62
CA THR A 124 12.33 -2.05 12.25
C THR A 124 13.68 -1.53 11.77
N TYR A 125 13.76 -0.31 11.20
CA TYR A 125 15.03 0.31 10.78
C TYR A 125 15.58 1.34 11.79
N THR A 126 16.89 1.55 11.73
CA THR A 126 17.61 2.68 12.34
C THR A 126 18.76 3.07 11.42
N ASP A 127 19.29 4.28 11.57
CA ASP A 127 20.36 4.75 10.70
C ASP A 127 21.75 4.46 11.31
N VAL A 128 22.66 4.03 10.44
CA VAL A 128 24.10 4.18 10.65
C VAL A 128 24.57 5.40 9.87
N THR A 129 25.37 6.25 10.52
CA THR A 129 25.99 7.41 9.88
C THR A 129 27.46 7.12 9.69
N LEU A 130 27.92 7.16 8.44
CA LEU A 130 29.33 7.09 8.07
C LEU A 130 29.84 8.51 7.82
N TYR A 131 30.85 8.91 8.57
CA TYR A 131 31.56 10.17 8.42
C TYR A 131 32.84 9.96 7.61
N TYR A 132 33.17 10.94 6.79
CA TYR A 132 34.32 10.93 5.89
C TYR A 132 35.11 12.24 6.03
N ASP A 133 36.34 12.19 5.55
CA ASP A 133 37.30 13.30 5.61
C ASP A 133 37.52 13.78 7.06
N CYS A 134 37.74 12.81 7.94
CA CYS A 134 37.91 13.05 9.36
C CYS A 134 39.40 13.17 9.73
N PRO A 135 39.75 13.96 10.76
CA PRO A 135 41.11 14.03 11.25
C PRO A 135 41.57 12.69 11.84
N GLN A 136 42.87 12.40 11.72
CA GLN A 136 43.49 11.25 12.39
C GLN A 136 43.45 11.43 13.90
N LEU A 137 42.85 10.47 14.60
CA LEU A 137 42.89 10.39 16.06
C LEU A 137 44.20 9.73 16.53
N THR A 138 44.68 10.13 17.71
CA THR A 138 45.89 9.57 18.34
C THR A 138 45.76 8.08 18.67
N ILE A 139 44.55 7.61 18.94
CA ILE A 139 44.21 6.20 19.12
C ILE A 139 43.09 5.89 18.13
N ALA A 140 43.35 4.95 17.21
CA ALA A 140 42.35 4.51 16.25
C ALA A 140 41.25 3.69 16.97
N PRO A 141 39.99 4.16 16.99
CA PRO A 141 38.89 3.41 17.55
C PRO A 141 38.45 2.25 16.64
N SER A 142 37.71 1.29 17.20
CA SER A 142 37.26 0.07 16.48
C SER A 142 36.31 0.36 15.30
N ASN A 143 35.69 1.53 15.29
CA ASN A 143 34.74 1.99 14.27
C ASN A 143 35.40 2.84 13.17
N GLN A 144 36.73 2.94 13.14
CA GLN A 144 37.46 3.63 12.06
C GLN A 144 37.55 2.74 10.82
N PHE A 145 37.28 3.30 9.66
CA PHE A 145 37.57 2.69 8.36
C PHE A 145 38.43 3.64 7.50
N ASN A 146 39.12 3.08 6.50
CA ASN A 146 39.99 3.85 5.62
C ASN A 146 39.52 3.74 4.18
N CYS A 147 39.46 4.89 3.52
CA CYS A 147 39.33 5.05 2.08
C CYS A 147 40.67 5.55 1.52
N THR A 148 40.80 5.64 0.20
CA THR A 148 42.03 6.16 -0.44
C THR A 148 42.30 7.59 0.01
N ASN A 149 43.31 7.78 0.86
CA ASN A 149 43.72 9.07 1.46
C ASN A 149 42.66 9.76 2.35
N ILE A 150 41.61 9.05 2.77
CA ILE A 150 40.54 9.59 3.60
C ILE A 150 40.32 8.62 4.76
N ILE A 151 40.25 9.10 6.00
CA ILE A 151 39.74 8.28 7.11
C ILE A 151 38.28 8.63 7.37
N GLY A 152 37.54 7.58 7.73
CA GLY A 152 36.16 7.69 8.13
C GLY A 152 35.88 6.97 9.44
N TYR A 153 34.80 7.36 10.06
CA TYR A 153 34.28 6.79 11.29
C TYR A 153 32.80 6.51 11.09
N TYR A 154 32.26 5.48 11.73
CA TYR A 154 30.82 5.26 11.71
C TYR A 154 30.21 5.33 13.11
N THR A 155 28.96 5.76 13.19
CA THR A 155 28.18 5.81 14.43
C THR A 155 26.77 5.29 14.19
N THR A 156 26.13 4.80 15.25
CA THR A 156 24.69 4.52 15.28
C THR A 156 24.06 5.32 16.41
N LEU A 157 22.72 5.49 16.43
CA LEU A 157 22.02 6.27 17.46
C LEU A 157 22.29 5.80 18.90
N ASP A 158 22.61 4.50 19.08
CA ASP A 158 22.86 3.88 20.38
C ASP A 158 24.36 3.82 20.76
N PHE A 159 25.26 4.28 19.88
CA PHE A 159 26.71 4.23 20.08
C PHE A 159 27.28 5.66 20.11
N ASN A 160 27.43 6.23 21.32
CA ASN A 160 28.02 7.56 21.48
C ASN A 160 29.54 7.48 21.59
N LEU A 161 30.24 8.10 20.63
CA LEU A 161 31.65 7.86 20.35
C LEU A 161 32.67 8.52 21.28
N GLY A 162 32.27 9.48 22.14
CA GLY A 162 33.25 10.30 22.86
C GLY A 162 34.20 11.11 21.95
N VAL A 163 33.99 11.08 20.63
CA VAL A 163 34.70 11.86 19.62
C VAL A 163 33.84 13.08 19.28
N SER A 164 34.45 14.26 19.21
CA SER A 164 33.77 15.45 18.67
C SER A 164 33.65 15.30 17.15
N ILE A 165 32.53 14.73 16.73
CA ILE A 165 32.17 14.43 15.33
C ILE A 165 32.16 15.69 14.43
N GLY A 166 32.09 16.90 15.01
CA GLY A 166 32.05 18.17 14.29
C GLY A 166 33.33 18.57 13.53
N SER A 167 34.25 17.64 13.28
CA SER A 167 35.49 17.85 12.53
C SER A 167 35.58 17.07 11.22
N CYS A 168 34.57 16.26 10.89
CA CYS A 168 34.48 15.57 9.59
C CYS A 168 33.67 16.42 8.60
N ASP A 169 34.13 16.52 7.35
CA ASP A 169 33.51 17.42 6.37
C ASP A 169 32.27 16.82 5.67
N VAL A 170 32.16 15.49 5.64
CA VAL A 170 31.09 14.79 4.90
C VAL A 170 30.51 13.64 5.71
N TYR A 171 29.21 13.41 5.60
CA TYR A 171 28.53 12.27 6.21
C TYR A 171 27.47 11.66 5.28
N VAL A 172 27.24 10.36 5.42
CA VAL A 172 26.20 9.60 4.73
C VAL A 172 25.42 8.78 5.74
N THR A 173 24.10 8.89 5.70
CA THR A 173 23.19 8.02 6.47
C THR A 173 22.72 6.84 5.63
N VAL A 174 22.84 5.65 6.20
CA VAL A 174 22.37 4.39 5.61
C VAL A 174 21.45 3.69 6.61
N PRO A 175 20.19 3.40 6.24
CA PRO A 175 19.30 2.61 7.06
C PRO A 175 19.80 1.17 7.16
N ILE A 176 19.71 0.60 8.36
CA ILE A 176 19.97 -0.79 8.67
C ILE A 176 18.87 -1.35 9.58
N PHE A 177 18.73 -2.67 9.65
CA PHE A 177 17.84 -3.27 10.65
C PHE A 177 18.27 -2.92 12.09
N LYS A 178 17.30 -2.62 12.96
CA LYS A 178 17.54 -2.36 14.39
C LYS A 178 18.30 -3.50 15.07
N SER A 179 18.01 -4.76 14.71
CA SER A 179 18.73 -5.93 15.23
C SER A 179 20.22 -5.90 14.89
N ALA A 180 20.59 -5.44 13.69
CA ALA A 180 21.98 -5.29 13.28
C ALA A 180 22.67 -4.14 14.05
N ALA A 181 21.97 -3.04 14.28
CA ALA A 181 22.48 -1.96 15.13
C ALA A 181 22.72 -2.41 16.57
N THR A 182 21.81 -3.20 17.15
CA THR A 182 22.00 -3.81 18.48
C THR A 182 23.21 -4.74 18.53
N ALA A 183 23.44 -5.52 17.46
CA ALA A 183 24.61 -6.39 17.35
C ALA A 183 25.92 -5.59 17.30
N ILE A 184 25.97 -4.48 16.55
CA ILE A 184 27.11 -3.55 16.52
C ILE A 184 27.45 -3.04 17.93
N VAL A 185 26.44 -2.56 18.67
CA VAL A 185 26.62 -1.98 20.02
C VAL A 185 27.11 -3.04 21.00
N SER A 186 26.49 -4.22 20.98
CA SER A 186 26.83 -5.32 21.89
C SER A 186 28.19 -5.96 21.56
N GLY A 187 28.59 -5.90 20.28
CA GLY A 187 29.83 -6.46 19.76
C GLY A 187 31.00 -5.49 19.68
N GLY A 188 30.94 -4.34 20.35
CA GLY A 188 32.07 -3.41 20.49
C GLY A 188 32.39 -2.57 19.23
N GLY A 189 31.45 -2.45 18.30
CA GLY A 189 31.58 -1.54 17.16
C GLY A 189 32.64 -1.96 16.13
N THR A 190 32.86 -3.25 15.91
CA THR A 190 33.84 -3.72 14.91
C THR A 190 33.39 -3.47 13.47
N LEU A 191 34.34 -3.31 12.53
CA LEU A 191 34.03 -3.17 11.10
C LEU A 191 33.34 -4.39 10.50
N THR A 192 33.59 -5.60 11.02
CA THR A 192 32.92 -6.82 10.55
C THR A 192 31.41 -6.73 10.77
N LEU A 193 30.99 -6.27 11.95
CA LEU A 193 29.56 -6.08 12.28
C LEU A 193 28.94 -4.97 11.43
N LEU A 194 29.69 -3.91 11.12
CA LEU A 194 29.24 -2.90 10.16
C LEU A 194 29.02 -3.49 8.77
N THR A 195 29.96 -4.31 8.27
CA THR A 195 29.81 -4.98 6.97
C THR A 195 28.56 -5.86 6.94
N GLU A 196 28.35 -6.66 7.99
CA GLU A 196 27.17 -7.51 8.12
C GLU A 196 25.88 -6.68 8.16
N ALA A 197 25.88 -5.55 8.87
CA ALA A 197 24.73 -4.65 8.94
C ALA A 197 24.42 -3.98 7.60
N LEU A 198 25.42 -3.44 6.91
CA LEU A 198 25.25 -2.79 5.60
C LEU A 198 24.81 -3.80 4.53
N LYS A 199 25.37 -5.03 4.55
CA LYS A 199 24.98 -6.11 3.64
C LYS A 199 23.63 -6.72 4.00
N GLY A 200 23.25 -6.73 5.27
CA GLY A 200 21.91 -7.14 5.72
C GLY A 200 20.84 -6.13 5.36
N GLY A 201 21.21 -4.86 5.22
CA GLY A 201 20.36 -3.82 4.68
C GLY A 201 19.18 -3.47 5.58
N PHE A 202 18.07 -3.08 4.94
CA PHE A 202 16.85 -2.63 5.61
C PHE A 202 15.59 -3.04 4.83
N GLY A 203 14.47 -3.13 5.56
CA GLY A 203 13.17 -3.50 5.01
C GLY A 203 12.38 -2.29 4.51
N LEU A 204 11.75 -2.45 3.35
CA LEU A 204 10.82 -1.51 2.75
C LEU A 204 9.49 -2.20 2.46
N GLU A 205 8.39 -1.47 2.59
CA GLU A 205 7.07 -1.80 2.05
C GLU A 205 6.89 -1.03 0.75
N TRP A 206 6.32 -1.66 -0.28
CA TRP A 206 6.02 -0.98 -1.53
C TRP A 206 4.52 -0.82 -1.78
N ASN A 207 4.15 0.24 -2.49
CA ASN A 207 2.80 0.43 -3.00
C ASN A 207 2.85 0.77 -4.49
N ALA A 208 2.34 -0.13 -5.31
CA ALA A 208 2.24 0.05 -6.75
C ALA A 208 0.85 -0.40 -7.23
N SER A 209 -0.22 0.13 -6.63
CA SER A 209 -1.59 -0.33 -6.91
C SER A 209 -1.78 -1.82 -6.59
N ASN A 210 -1.21 -2.26 -5.46
CA ASN A 210 -1.15 -3.67 -5.07
C ASN A 210 -2.55 -4.31 -4.99
N SER A 211 -3.54 -3.60 -4.42
CA SER A 211 -4.93 -4.09 -4.34
C SER A 211 -5.54 -4.36 -5.72
N LEU A 212 -5.38 -3.43 -6.66
CA LEU A 212 -5.84 -3.59 -8.05
C LEU A 212 -5.12 -4.76 -8.73
N CYS A 213 -3.83 -4.96 -8.43
CA CYS A 213 -3.10 -6.10 -8.95
C CYS A 213 -3.63 -7.43 -8.39
N THR A 214 -3.93 -7.49 -7.09
CA THR A 214 -4.54 -8.67 -6.47
C THR A 214 -5.87 -9.02 -7.14
N GLU A 215 -6.77 -8.04 -7.30
CA GLU A 215 -8.05 -8.24 -8.00
C GLU A 215 -7.86 -8.71 -9.45
N CYS A 216 -6.90 -8.12 -10.16
CA CYS A 216 -6.55 -8.52 -11.52
C CYS A 216 -6.11 -9.98 -11.59
N VAL A 217 -5.18 -10.39 -10.73
CA VAL A 217 -4.65 -11.76 -10.70
C VAL A 217 -5.74 -12.76 -10.29
N GLU A 218 -6.58 -12.43 -9.31
CA GLU A 218 -7.72 -13.26 -8.89
C GLU A 218 -8.74 -13.47 -10.04
N SER A 219 -8.94 -12.46 -10.88
CA SER A 219 -9.77 -12.56 -12.09
C SER A 219 -9.11 -13.31 -13.26
N GLY A 220 -7.90 -13.83 -13.08
CA GLY A 220 -7.13 -14.56 -14.10
C GLY A 220 -6.31 -13.67 -15.03
N GLY A 221 -6.10 -12.40 -14.67
CA GLY A 221 -5.32 -11.43 -15.42
C GLY A 221 -3.83 -11.35 -15.04
N ARG A 222 -3.16 -10.38 -15.63
CA ARG A 222 -1.75 -10.02 -15.37
C ARG A 222 -1.63 -8.51 -15.20
N CYS A 223 -1.01 -8.09 -14.10
CA CYS A 223 -0.85 -6.68 -13.78
C CYS A 223 0.18 -6.00 -14.68
N GLY A 224 -0.06 -4.73 -14.95
CA GLY A 224 0.86 -3.87 -15.66
C GLY A 224 0.59 -2.40 -15.40
N TYR A 225 1.30 -1.55 -16.13
CA TYR A 225 1.20 -0.10 -16.02
C TYR A 225 1.35 0.53 -17.40
N THR A 226 0.47 1.47 -17.75
CA THR A 226 0.53 2.23 -19.02
C THR A 226 0.30 3.70 -18.71
N SER A 227 1.18 4.59 -19.20
CA SER A 227 1.04 6.05 -19.05
C SER A 227 0.74 6.49 -17.61
N ASN A 228 1.46 5.92 -16.65
CA ASN A 228 1.29 6.12 -15.21
C ASN A 228 -0.07 5.69 -14.62
N GLN A 229 -0.75 4.74 -15.26
CA GLN A 229 -1.99 4.15 -14.75
C GLN A 229 -1.87 2.64 -14.67
N PHE A 230 -2.44 2.07 -13.62
CA PHE A 230 -2.58 0.63 -13.47
C PHE A 230 -3.46 0.06 -14.60
N ILE A 231 -3.08 -1.10 -15.11
CA ILE A 231 -3.86 -1.83 -16.10
C ILE A 231 -3.81 -3.34 -15.81
N CYS A 232 -4.94 -4.01 -16.01
CA CYS A 232 -5.05 -5.45 -15.96
C CYS A 232 -5.09 -6.02 -17.38
N TYR A 233 -4.03 -6.74 -17.78
CA TYR A 233 -4.03 -7.47 -19.05
C TYR A 233 -4.77 -8.79 -18.89
N CYS A 234 -5.65 -9.06 -19.84
CA CYS A 234 -6.51 -10.23 -19.88
C CYS A 234 -6.25 -11.01 -21.16
N ARG A 235 -6.57 -12.31 -21.19
CA ARG A 235 -6.41 -13.11 -22.43
C ARG A 235 -7.08 -12.47 -23.65
N ASN A 236 -8.20 -11.78 -23.45
CA ASN A 236 -9.02 -11.19 -24.51
C ASN A 236 -9.02 -9.65 -24.52
N GLY A 237 -7.98 -9.00 -23.99
CA GLY A 237 -7.84 -7.53 -24.00
C GLY A 237 -7.22 -6.96 -22.73
N TYR A 238 -7.70 -5.79 -22.32
CA TYR A 238 -7.26 -5.11 -21.11
C TYR A 238 -8.45 -4.51 -20.36
N SER A 239 -8.30 -4.34 -19.05
CA SER A 239 -9.32 -3.80 -18.15
C SER A 239 -8.68 -2.90 -17.09
N PRO A 240 -9.41 -1.94 -16.50
CA PRO A 240 -8.88 -1.10 -15.43
C PRO A 240 -8.52 -1.85 -14.14
N SER A 241 -9.18 -2.97 -13.82
CA SER A 241 -8.94 -3.70 -12.56
C SER A 241 -9.08 -5.22 -12.68
N THR A 242 -10.17 -5.72 -13.27
CA THR A 242 -10.46 -7.16 -13.35
C THR A 242 -10.81 -7.61 -14.76
N CYS A 243 -10.44 -8.85 -15.10
CA CYS A 243 -10.80 -9.47 -16.35
C CYS A 243 -12.26 -9.96 -16.32
N GLN A 244 -13.07 -9.44 -17.23
CA GLN A 244 -14.38 -10.01 -17.48
C GLN A 244 -14.22 -11.30 -18.29
N ASN A 245 -14.65 -12.43 -17.72
CA ASN A 245 -14.95 -13.59 -18.53
C ASN A 245 -16.13 -13.21 -19.43
N LYS A 246 -15.87 -12.99 -20.73
CA LYS A 246 -16.91 -12.75 -21.73
C LYS A 246 -17.78 -14.01 -21.87
N THR A 247 -18.75 -14.15 -20.98
CA THR A 247 -20.09 -14.60 -21.34
C THR A 247 -20.97 -13.34 -21.35
N SER A 248 -21.56 -13.05 -22.51
CA SER A 248 -22.41 -11.91 -22.85
C SER A 248 -23.44 -11.46 -21.78
N PRO A 249 -23.96 -10.22 -21.88
CA PRO A 249 -24.69 -9.53 -20.82
C PRO A 249 -26.04 -10.20 -20.52
N SER A 250 -26.02 -11.06 -19.52
CA SER A 250 -27.09 -11.19 -18.55
C SER A 250 -26.43 -10.87 -17.22
N GLY A 251 -26.93 -9.88 -16.48
CA GLY A 251 -26.37 -9.49 -15.19
C GLY A 251 -26.14 -10.75 -14.37
N ASN A 252 -24.87 -11.07 -14.10
CA ASN A 252 -24.52 -12.23 -13.29
C ASN A 252 -25.22 -12.02 -11.93
N PRO A 253 -26.12 -12.92 -11.50
CA PRO A 253 -26.79 -12.79 -10.22
C PRO A 253 -25.79 -12.57 -9.08
N ALA A 254 -24.57 -13.11 -9.20
CA ALA A 254 -23.51 -12.95 -8.20
C ALA A 254 -22.85 -11.55 -8.19
N GLU A 255 -22.68 -10.87 -9.32
CA GLU A 255 -22.10 -9.52 -9.38
C GLU A 255 -23.12 -8.46 -8.96
N LEU A 256 -24.37 -8.61 -9.41
CA LEU A 256 -25.48 -7.79 -8.92
C LEU A 256 -25.69 -8.03 -7.41
N HIS A 257 -25.55 -9.27 -6.94
CA HIS A 257 -25.58 -9.59 -5.51
C HIS A 257 -24.42 -8.93 -4.76
N LYS A 258 -23.17 -8.99 -5.25
CA LYS A 258 -22.02 -8.34 -4.60
C LYS A 258 -22.15 -6.82 -4.56
N TYR A 259 -22.58 -6.19 -5.66
CA TYR A 259 -22.88 -4.74 -5.69
C TYR A 259 -24.02 -4.38 -4.74
N ASN A 260 -25.14 -5.12 -4.78
CA ASN A 260 -26.27 -4.89 -3.87
C ASN A 260 -25.89 -5.13 -2.41
N THR A 261 -24.96 -6.03 -2.12
CA THR A 261 -24.46 -6.31 -0.79
C THR A 261 -23.49 -5.22 -0.29
N CYS A 262 -22.55 -4.74 -1.12
CA CYS A 262 -21.60 -3.69 -0.72
C CYS A 262 -22.18 -2.27 -0.79
N SER A 263 -23.28 -2.07 -1.53
CA SER A 263 -24.01 -0.79 -1.59
C SER A 263 -24.88 -0.54 -0.36
N LYS A 264 -25.14 -1.57 0.46
CA LYS A 264 -25.85 -1.40 1.73
C LYS A 264 -25.02 -0.57 2.69
N GLU A 265 -25.63 0.45 3.25
CA GLU A 265 -25.03 1.21 4.34
C GLU A 265 -25.14 0.41 5.64
N PHE A 266 -24.07 0.46 6.44
CA PHE A 266 -24.06 -0.08 7.78
C PHE A 266 -24.93 0.81 8.67
N ASN A 267 -25.90 0.18 9.31
CA ASN A 267 -26.84 0.80 10.23
C ASN A 267 -26.98 -0.11 11.46
N TYR A 268 -26.53 0.36 12.63
CA TYR A 268 -26.61 -0.40 13.88
C TYR A 268 -26.73 0.53 15.09
N GLY A 269 -27.77 0.32 15.91
CA GLY A 269 -28.09 1.23 17.02
C GLY A 269 -28.35 2.65 16.51
N ASN A 270 -27.61 3.62 17.05
CA ASN A 270 -27.70 5.03 16.63
C ASN A 270 -26.76 5.38 15.46
N ILE A 271 -25.90 4.45 15.02
CA ILE A 271 -24.95 4.68 13.93
C ILE A 271 -25.63 4.29 12.62
N THR A 272 -25.79 5.26 11.72
CA THR A 272 -26.44 5.07 10.43
C THR A 272 -25.63 5.68 9.30
N GLY A 273 -25.88 5.23 8.07
CA GLY A 273 -25.28 5.82 6.86
C GLY A 273 -23.79 5.50 6.67
N VAL A 274 -23.23 4.56 7.42
CA VAL A 274 -21.81 4.20 7.30
C VAL A 274 -21.61 3.40 6.01
N SER A 275 -20.70 3.86 5.16
CA SER A 275 -20.42 3.24 3.87
C SER A 275 -18.91 3.04 3.68
N TYR A 276 -18.48 2.75 2.46
CA TYR A 276 -17.05 2.62 2.13
C TYR A 276 -16.29 3.87 2.65
N PRO A 277 -15.13 3.70 3.34
CA PRO A 277 -14.28 2.51 3.37
C PRO A 277 -14.55 1.51 4.49
N PHE A 278 -15.59 1.71 5.32
CA PHE A 278 -15.90 0.82 6.43
C PHE A 278 -16.69 -0.42 5.98
N TRP A 279 -16.54 -1.53 6.70
CA TRP A 279 -17.28 -2.78 6.49
C TRP A 279 -17.57 -3.46 7.83
N GLY A 280 -18.33 -4.55 7.84
CA GLY A 280 -18.77 -5.25 9.05
C GLY A 280 -20.29 -5.34 9.16
N PHE A 281 -20.77 -6.16 10.10
CA PHE A 281 -22.19 -6.51 10.26
C PHE A 281 -22.78 -7.05 8.94
N ASP A 282 -23.73 -6.34 8.32
CA ASP A 282 -24.37 -6.73 7.06
C ASP A 282 -23.53 -6.40 5.80
N ARG A 283 -22.38 -5.74 5.97
CA ARG A 283 -21.38 -5.49 4.90
C ARG A 283 -20.25 -6.53 5.03
N PRO A 284 -20.19 -7.57 4.20
CA PRO A 284 -19.21 -8.65 4.34
C PRO A 284 -17.78 -8.18 4.07
N LEU A 285 -16.84 -9.05 4.47
CA LEU A 285 -15.42 -8.94 4.16
C LEU A 285 -15.24 -8.72 2.64
N GLY A 286 -14.51 -7.67 2.25
CA GLY A 286 -14.32 -7.25 0.86
C GLY A 286 -15.19 -6.07 0.39
N CYS A 287 -16.12 -5.57 1.22
CA CYS A 287 -16.88 -4.34 0.93
C CYS A 287 -16.25 -3.05 1.49
N GLY A 288 -15.06 -3.14 2.08
CA GLY A 288 -14.34 -2.04 2.72
C GLY A 288 -12.88 -2.41 2.99
N HIS A 289 -12.15 -1.48 3.60
CA HIS A 289 -10.73 -1.66 3.96
C HIS A 289 -10.60 -2.60 5.16
N LEU A 290 -9.67 -3.57 5.09
CA LEU A 290 -9.51 -4.62 6.11
C LEU A 290 -9.45 -4.06 7.55
N ASP A 291 -8.63 -3.03 7.77
CA ASP A 291 -8.46 -2.40 9.09
C ASP A 291 -9.62 -1.49 9.55
N LEU A 292 -10.68 -1.35 8.74
CA LEU A 292 -11.85 -0.50 9.03
C LEU A 292 -13.11 -1.34 9.28
N GLN A 293 -12.93 -2.49 9.91
CA GLN A 293 -14.02 -3.36 10.33
C GLN A 293 -14.77 -2.76 11.52
N LEU A 294 -16.09 -2.62 11.38
CA LEU A 294 -17.01 -2.29 12.44
C LEU A 294 -17.63 -3.57 13.02
N ASN A 295 -17.57 -3.68 14.34
CA ASN A 295 -18.15 -4.77 15.09
C ASN A 295 -19.41 -4.29 15.81
N CYS A 296 -20.38 -5.19 16.00
CA CYS A 296 -21.67 -4.88 16.59
C CYS A 296 -21.99 -5.87 17.71
N HIS A 297 -22.18 -5.38 18.92
CA HIS A 297 -22.62 -6.19 20.04
C HIS A 297 -23.46 -5.35 21.00
N ASP A 298 -24.58 -5.90 21.49
CA ASP A 298 -25.46 -5.28 22.48
C ASP A 298 -25.89 -3.83 22.14
N GLY A 299 -26.18 -3.55 20.87
CA GLY A 299 -26.58 -2.21 20.43
C GLY A 299 -25.44 -1.19 20.37
N ILE A 300 -24.19 -1.63 20.53
CA ILE A 300 -22.98 -0.81 20.46
C ILE A 300 -22.18 -1.19 19.20
N ALA A 301 -21.85 -0.18 18.39
CA ALA A 301 -20.89 -0.31 17.30
C ALA A 301 -19.47 0.00 17.83
N THR A 302 -18.50 -0.87 17.52
CA THR A 302 -17.10 -0.70 17.91
C THR A 302 -16.16 -0.85 16.72
N ILE A 303 -14.97 -0.28 16.84
CA ILE A 303 -13.87 -0.40 15.87
C ILE A 303 -12.56 -0.61 16.63
N GLU A 304 -11.70 -1.48 16.12
CA GLU A 304 -10.36 -1.68 16.65
C GLU A 304 -9.35 -0.87 15.83
N ILE A 305 -8.56 -0.02 16.49
CA ILE A 305 -7.52 0.79 15.84
C ILE A 305 -6.22 0.58 16.63
N LYS A 306 -5.17 0.07 15.95
CA LYS A 306 -3.85 -0.21 16.55
C LYS A 306 -3.92 -1.01 17.86
N GLY A 307 -4.79 -2.01 17.94
CA GLY A 307 -4.95 -2.87 19.12
C GLY A 307 -5.77 -2.27 20.26
N VAL A 308 -6.41 -1.12 20.03
CA VAL A 308 -7.29 -0.47 21.00
C VAL A 308 -8.72 -0.49 20.49
N ASN A 309 -9.66 -0.93 21.34
CA ASN A 309 -11.07 -0.96 21.02
C ASN A 309 -11.75 0.37 21.34
N TYR A 310 -12.48 0.90 20.35
CA TYR A 310 -13.22 2.14 20.47
C TYR A 310 -14.70 1.91 20.21
N ARG A 311 -15.55 2.61 20.95
CA ARG A 311 -16.96 2.79 20.66
C ARG A 311 -17.13 3.83 19.59
N VAL A 312 -17.90 3.52 18.55
CA VAL A 312 -18.31 4.50 17.54
C VAL A 312 -19.53 5.26 18.07
N LEU A 313 -19.41 6.57 18.19
CA LEU A 313 -20.45 7.46 18.72
C LEU A 313 -21.24 8.15 17.62
N SER A 314 -20.56 8.57 16.54
CA SER A 314 -21.21 9.14 15.36
C SER A 314 -20.33 9.01 14.12
N PHE A 315 -20.96 9.03 12.96
CA PHE A 315 -20.32 9.04 11.65
C PHE A 315 -20.89 10.19 10.82
N ASN A 316 -20.00 10.95 10.18
CA ASN A 316 -20.38 12.01 9.25
C ASN A 316 -19.69 11.77 7.90
N LYS A 317 -20.50 11.43 6.90
CA LYS A 317 -20.04 11.10 5.54
C LYS A 317 -19.43 12.32 4.83
N ASP A 318 -20.09 13.48 4.94
CA ASP A 318 -19.72 14.70 4.23
C ASP A 318 -18.43 15.31 4.79
N ALA A 319 -18.30 15.30 6.12
CA ALA A 319 -17.09 15.77 6.80
C ALA A 319 -15.94 14.75 6.80
N GLN A 320 -16.25 13.49 6.42
CA GLN A 320 -15.34 12.34 6.54
C GLN A 320 -14.82 12.15 7.96
N THR A 321 -15.70 12.31 8.96
CA THR A 321 -15.32 12.19 10.36
C THR A 321 -16.02 11.02 11.05
N LEU A 322 -15.28 10.42 11.98
CA LEU A 322 -15.75 9.40 12.90
C LEU A 322 -15.52 9.91 14.32
N ARG A 323 -16.56 9.90 15.15
CA ARG A 323 -16.44 10.24 16.56
C ARG A 323 -16.35 8.95 17.37
N ILE A 324 -15.28 8.80 18.14
CA ILE A 324 -14.98 7.57 18.86
C ILE A 324 -14.60 7.82 20.31
N ALA A 325 -14.92 6.87 21.18
CA ALA A 325 -14.50 6.87 22.60
C ALA A 325 -13.82 5.55 22.95
N ARG A 326 -12.79 5.59 23.80
CA ARG A 326 -12.09 4.41 24.32
C ARG A 326 -13.08 3.48 25.03
N GLN A 327 -13.37 2.31 24.46
CA GLN A 327 -14.41 1.41 24.96
C GLN A 327 -14.07 0.86 26.34
N ASP A 328 -12.79 0.61 26.61
CA ASP A 328 -12.29 0.11 27.88
C ASP A 328 -12.47 1.14 29.01
N TYR A 329 -12.33 2.43 28.72
CA TYR A 329 -12.47 3.48 29.72
C TYR A 329 -13.93 3.83 30.08
N LEU A 330 -14.90 3.40 29.25
CA LEU A 330 -16.33 3.62 29.54
C LEU A 330 -16.84 2.79 30.73
N LYS A 331 -16.13 1.73 31.12
CA LYS A 331 -16.46 0.89 32.28
C LYS A 331 -15.58 1.19 33.50
N GLY A 332 -14.64 2.13 33.36
CA GLY A 332 -13.63 2.46 34.37
C GLY A 332 -12.23 2.57 33.77
N ILE A 333 -11.37 3.37 34.39
CA ILE A 333 -10.01 3.67 33.88
C ILE A 333 -8.94 2.67 34.34
N CYS A 334 -9.31 1.67 35.17
CA CYS A 334 -8.40 0.62 35.64
C CYS A 334 -8.31 -0.56 34.65
N SER A 335 -8.07 -0.25 33.37
CA SER A 335 -7.90 -1.24 32.31
C SER A 335 -6.54 -1.94 32.44
N PRO A 336 -6.44 -3.27 32.20
CA PRO A 336 -5.16 -3.99 32.28
C PRO A 336 -4.19 -3.62 31.13
N LEU A 337 -4.70 -2.99 30.07
CA LEU A 337 -3.91 -2.62 28.89
C LEU A 337 -3.64 -1.11 28.88
N LEU A 338 -2.52 -0.71 29.46
CA LEU A 338 -2.10 0.70 29.53
C LEU A 338 -1.37 1.13 28.26
N VAL A 339 -2.13 1.25 27.17
CA VAL A 339 -1.62 1.70 25.86
C VAL A 339 -2.15 3.09 25.50
N ASN A 340 -1.25 3.90 24.96
CA ASN A 340 -1.55 5.23 24.48
C ASN A 340 -2.54 5.18 23.30
N THR A 341 -3.44 6.16 23.27
CA THR A 341 -4.34 6.34 22.14
C THR A 341 -3.52 6.74 20.91
N THR A 342 -3.36 5.81 19.97
CA THR A 342 -2.56 5.98 18.76
C THR A 342 -3.43 5.64 17.55
N LEU A 343 -3.48 6.56 16.57
CA LEU A 343 -4.17 6.34 15.31
C LEU A 343 -3.20 5.82 14.25
N ASP A 344 -3.71 5.14 13.24
CA ASP A 344 -2.93 4.87 12.04
C ASP A 344 -2.89 6.12 11.14
N PRO A 345 -1.72 6.78 10.95
CA PRO A 345 -1.64 7.97 10.12
C PRO A 345 -1.96 7.71 8.64
N LYS A 346 -1.91 6.45 8.18
CA LYS A 346 -2.31 6.07 6.81
C LYS A 346 -3.83 6.12 6.64
N LEU A 347 -4.60 5.84 7.69
CA LEU A 347 -6.07 5.71 7.65
C LEU A 347 -6.80 6.89 8.29
N PHE A 348 -6.17 7.58 9.23
CA PHE A 348 -6.81 8.63 10.01
C PHE A 348 -5.91 9.86 10.18
N ASP A 349 -6.53 11.04 10.27
CA ASP A 349 -5.92 12.27 10.78
C ASP A 349 -6.63 12.69 12.07
N HIS A 350 -5.87 13.29 12.98
CA HIS A 350 -6.45 14.04 14.08
C HIS A 350 -7.12 15.32 13.53
N THR A 351 -8.33 15.65 13.98
CA THR A 351 -8.90 16.99 13.74
C THR A 351 -8.16 18.03 14.60
N ALA A 352 -8.13 19.29 14.17
CA ALA A 352 -7.32 20.36 14.77
C ALA A 352 -7.77 20.82 16.18
N ALA A 353 -8.73 20.14 16.82
CA ALA A 353 -9.41 20.62 18.03
C ALA A 353 -9.40 19.59 19.18
N HIS A 354 -8.22 19.13 19.59
CA HIS A 354 -8.07 18.19 20.69
C HIS A 354 -7.25 18.74 21.85
N GLN A 355 -7.74 18.50 23.07
CA GLN A 355 -6.94 18.46 24.28
C GLN A 355 -6.67 17.00 24.64
N TYR A 356 -5.81 16.77 25.63
CA TYR A 356 -5.48 15.45 26.13
C TYR A 356 -5.79 15.36 27.61
N VAL A 357 -6.48 14.29 28.00
CA VAL A 357 -6.51 13.84 29.38
C VAL A 357 -5.42 12.79 29.54
N THR A 358 -4.47 13.03 30.44
CA THR A 358 -3.38 12.10 30.76
C THR A 358 -3.66 11.46 32.11
N PHE A 359 -3.80 10.14 32.13
CA PHE A 359 -3.92 9.32 33.33
C PHE A 359 -2.55 8.80 33.74
N PHE A 360 -2.22 8.90 35.02
CA PHE A 360 -0.99 8.41 35.62
C PHE A 360 -1.31 7.26 36.57
N TYR A 361 -0.57 6.16 36.43
CA TYR A 361 -0.78 4.93 37.19
C TYR A 361 0.46 4.58 37.99
N GLY A 362 0.27 4.11 39.22
CA GLY A 362 1.34 3.64 40.09
C GLY A 362 2.25 4.77 40.56
N CYS A 363 1.65 5.81 41.13
CA CYS A 363 2.34 6.99 41.60
C CYS A 363 2.73 6.86 43.09
N PRO A 364 3.94 7.31 43.49
CA PRO A 364 4.28 7.44 44.90
C PRO A 364 3.33 8.45 45.55
N SER A 365 2.76 8.09 46.70
CA SER A 365 1.66 8.86 47.30
C SER A 365 2.09 10.33 47.52
N PRO A 366 1.43 11.31 46.90
CA PRO A 366 1.74 12.71 47.15
C PRO A 366 1.24 13.10 48.55
N ALA A 367 1.95 14.00 49.22
CA ALA A 367 1.67 14.45 50.59
C ALA A 367 0.32 15.20 50.79
N ILE A 368 -0.55 15.24 49.78
CA ILE A 368 -1.78 16.04 49.78
C ILE A 368 -2.96 15.18 49.29
N SER A 369 -3.86 14.84 50.22
CA SER A 369 -4.98 13.90 50.04
C SER A 369 -6.25 14.52 49.42
N VAL A 370 -6.18 15.70 48.81
CA VAL A 370 -7.39 16.49 48.45
C VAL A 370 -7.35 17.00 47.02
N MET A 371 -7.24 16.09 46.05
CA MET A 371 -7.45 16.42 44.64
C MET A 371 -8.57 15.55 44.07
N PRO A 372 -9.61 16.14 43.43
CA PRO A 372 -10.71 15.37 42.81
C PRO A 372 -10.22 14.49 41.64
N GLN A 373 -8.98 14.70 41.21
CA GLN A 373 -8.29 13.98 40.16
C GLN A 373 -7.64 12.66 40.59
N LYS A 374 -7.64 12.33 41.89
CA LYS A 374 -7.02 11.10 42.39
C LYS A 374 -7.95 9.90 42.17
N PHE A 375 -7.39 8.78 41.77
CA PHE A 375 -8.05 7.48 41.72
C PHE A 375 -7.11 6.38 42.23
N SER A 376 -7.64 5.17 42.41
CA SER A 376 -6.85 4.00 42.80
C SER A 376 -7.18 2.82 41.88
N CYS A 377 -6.15 2.12 41.40
CA CYS A 377 -6.26 0.96 40.53
C CYS A 377 -5.23 -0.11 40.92
N SER A 378 -5.68 -1.34 41.20
CA SER A 378 -4.78 -2.49 41.34
C SER A 378 -4.51 -3.10 39.97
N ILE A 379 -3.32 -2.86 39.40
CA ILE A 379 -2.93 -3.33 38.05
C ILE A 379 -1.76 -4.31 38.16
N ALA A 380 -1.87 -5.46 37.49
CA ALA A 380 -0.82 -6.48 37.50
C ALA A 380 0.51 -5.91 36.94
N GLY A 381 1.59 -6.08 37.70
CA GLY A 381 2.92 -5.55 37.33
C GLY A 381 3.16 -4.10 37.73
N ILE A 382 2.19 -3.42 38.35
CA ILE A 382 2.36 -2.06 38.90
C ILE A 382 2.30 -2.14 40.43
N PRO A 383 3.37 -1.76 41.15
CA PRO A 383 3.48 -1.98 42.59
C PRO A 383 2.65 -1.00 43.44
N LEU A 384 2.26 0.14 42.88
CA LEU A 384 1.52 1.20 43.57
C LEU A 384 0.12 1.32 42.98
N GLU A 385 -0.89 1.54 43.83
CA GLU A 385 -2.29 1.63 43.38
C GLU A 385 -2.75 3.05 43.08
N ASP A 386 -2.10 4.04 43.70
CA ASP A 386 -2.45 5.45 43.56
C ASP A 386 -2.22 5.94 42.12
N GLY A 387 -3.19 6.67 41.60
CA GLY A 387 -3.14 7.33 40.30
C GLY A 387 -3.81 8.70 40.32
N TYR A 388 -3.53 9.52 39.32
CA TYR A 388 -4.23 10.79 39.11
C TYR A 388 -4.33 11.11 37.63
N TYR A 389 -5.16 12.08 37.26
CA TYR A 389 -5.26 12.54 35.87
C TYR A 389 -5.16 14.04 35.78
N ILE A 390 -4.70 14.54 34.64
CA ILE A 390 -4.65 15.97 34.31
C ILE A 390 -5.16 16.19 32.89
N ALA A 391 -5.61 17.41 32.59
CA ALA A 391 -5.98 17.82 31.25
C ALA A 391 -5.05 18.93 30.74
N GLY A 392 -4.71 18.89 29.46
CA GLY A 392 -3.85 19.92 28.86
C GLY A 392 -3.75 19.84 27.34
N PRO A 393 -3.09 20.82 26.71
CA PRO A 393 -2.93 20.89 25.26
C PRO A 393 -1.91 19.88 24.71
N GLN A 394 -1.12 19.25 25.58
CA GLN A 394 -0.09 18.28 25.23
C GLN A 394 -0.14 17.08 26.17
N PRO A 395 0.12 15.85 25.67
CA PRO A 395 0.23 14.67 26.50
C PRO A 395 1.47 14.73 27.40
N GLN A 396 1.40 14.12 28.57
CA GLN A 396 2.51 14.09 29.53
C GLN A 396 3.06 12.66 29.72
N GLY A 397 4.38 12.55 29.81
CA GLY A 397 5.06 11.31 30.16
C GLY A 397 4.89 10.98 31.66
N PRO A 398 5.17 9.74 32.09
CA PRO A 398 4.81 9.22 33.42
C PRO A 398 5.47 9.93 34.61
N GLY A 399 6.58 10.64 34.40
CA GLY A 399 7.30 11.33 35.47
C GLY A 399 7.73 10.36 36.58
N ALA A 400 7.30 10.61 37.80
CA ALA A 400 7.58 9.75 38.97
C ALA A 400 6.61 8.57 39.12
N CYS A 401 5.57 8.50 38.28
CA CYS A 401 4.63 7.37 38.25
C CYS A 401 5.16 6.24 37.35
N ASN A 402 4.55 5.06 37.43
CA ASN A 402 5.00 3.90 36.70
C ASN A 402 4.64 3.97 35.19
N VAL A 403 3.42 4.41 34.86
CA VAL A 403 2.91 4.50 33.48
C VAL A 403 2.00 5.71 33.32
N SER A 404 2.00 6.35 32.14
CA SER A 404 0.97 7.31 31.74
C SER A 404 0.27 6.88 30.46
N VAL A 405 -1.03 7.17 30.39
CA VAL A 405 -1.86 6.95 29.20
C VAL A 405 -2.60 8.24 28.86
N PHE A 406 -2.44 8.71 27.63
CA PHE A 406 -3.19 9.88 27.15
C PHE A 406 -4.36 9.50 26.24
N VAL A 407 -5.47 10.23 26.41
CA VAL A 407 -6.69 10.11 25.62
C VAL A 407 -7.05 11.48 25.05
N PRO A 408 -7.18 11.61 23.72
CA PRO A 408 -7.67 12.84 23.10
C PRO A 408 -9.13 13.10 23.49
N VAL A 409 -9.48 14.36 23.71
CA VAL A 409 -10.83 14.83 24.05
C VAL A 409 -11.12 16.12 23.28
N LEU A 410 -12.40 16.41 23.04
CA LEU A 410 -12.82 17.60 22.29
C LEU A 410 -12.59 18.89 23.10
N VAL A 411 -12.14 19.95 22.42
CA VAL A 411 -11.84 21.28 23.00
C VAL A 411 -13.07 21.99 23.59
N THR A 412 -14.30 21.50 23.35
CA THR A 412 -15.52 22.07 23.95
C THR A 412 -15.57 21.98 25.47
N SER A 413 -14.69 21.18 26.09
CA SER A 413 -14.50 21.12 27.53
C SER A 413 -13.31 22.03 27.91
N LEU A 414 -13.56 23.07 28.73
CA LEU A 414 -12.49 23.94 29.22
C LEU A 414 -11.58 23.14 30.16
N VAL A 415 -10.25 23.33 30.07
CA VAL A 415 -9.27 22.66 30.96
C VAL A 415 -9.64 22.86 32.43
N GLU A 416 -10.12 24.05 32.78
CA GLU A 416 -10.55 24.42 34.14
C GLU A 416 -11.77 23.61 34.62
N GLU A 417 -12.67 23.19 33.72
CA GLU A 417 -13.81 22.36 34.07
C GLU A 417 -13.36 20.90 34.32
N ILE A 418 -12.50 20.35 33.46
CA ILE A 418 -12.05 18.94 33.55
C ILE A 418 -11.30 18.67 34.86
N VAL A 419 -10.46 19.61 35.30
CA VAL A 419 -9.64 19.52 36.52
C VAL A 419 -10.51 19.52 37.79
N SER A 420 -11.76 19.97 37.71
CA SER A 420 -12.71 20.01 38.82
C SER A 420 -13.63 18.79 38.91
N LEU A 421 -13.65 17.93 37.88
CA LEU A 421 -14.52 16.76 37.84
C LEU A 421 -14.02 15.66 38.79
N ASN A 422 -14.94 14.85 39.30
CA ASN A 422 -14.58 13.55 39.83
C ASN A 422 -14.45 12.52 38.69
N LEU A 423 -13.97 11.31 39.01
CA LEU A 423 -13.69 10.30 37.99
C LEU A 423 -14.91 9.89 37.17
N ASP A 424 -16.08 9.72 37.78
CA ASP A 424 -17.31 9.33 37.07
C ASP A 424 -17.78 10.44 36.13
N GLN A 425 -17.72 11.69 36.60
CA GLN A 425 -18.04 12.86 35.78
C GLN A 425 -17.08 13.04 34.60
N LEU A 426 -15.79 12.75 34.80
CA LEU A 426 -14.81 12.76 33.72
C LEU A 426 -15.14 11.69 32.68
N ILE A 427 -15.44 10.47 33.13
CA ILE A 427 -15.73 9.34 32.25
C ILE A 427 -17.01 9.62 31.45
N GLU A 428 -18.11 10.01 32.07
CA GLU A 428 -19.37 10.25 31.36
C GLU A 428 -19.38 11.57 30.57
N GLY A 429 -18.83 12.62 31.16
CA GLY A 429 -18.91 13.99 30.64
C GLY A 429 -17.86 14.32 29.59
N VAL A 430 -16.70 13.65 29.62
CA VAL A 430 -15.55 13.97 28.75
C VAL A 430 -15.13 12.77 27.92
N ILE A 431 -14.67 11.68 28.56
CA ILE A 431 -14.14 10.50 27.84
C ILE A 431 -15.26 9.83 27.01
N GLY A 432 -16.45 9.71 27.59
CA GLY A 432 -17.64 9.11 26.98
C GLY A 432 -18.22 9.93 25.84
N LYS A 433 -17.92 11.23 25.77
CA LYS A 433 -18.23 12.08 24.62
C LYS A 433 -17.28 11.84 23.45
N GLY A 434 -16.14 11.19 23.70
CA GLY A 434 -15.17 10.83 22.68
C GLY A 434 -14.51 12.01 21.99
N PHE A 435 -13.73 11.68 20.96
CA PHE A 435 -13.00 12.62 20.12
C PHE A 435 -13.26 12.32 18.63
N GLU A 436 -13.03 13.31 17.78
CA GLU A 436 -13.32 13.21 16.35
C GLU A 436 -12.03 12.96 15.57
N ILE A 437 -12.05 11.94 14.72
CA ILE A 437 -10.98 11.63 13.79
C ILE A 437 -11.48 11.78 12.37
N LYS A 438 -10.62 12.26 11.47
CA LYS A 438 -10.93 12.30 10.05
C LYS A 438 -10.41 11.02 9.42
N PHE A 439 -11.26 10.26 8.73
CA PHE A 439 -10.81 9.08 8.00
C PHE A 439 -10.39 9.46 6.58
N LYS A 440 -9.31 8.84 6.11
CA LYS A 440 -8.82 8.96 4.74
C LYS A 440 -9.43 7.82 3.94
N PRO A 441 -10.36 8.09 3.00
CA PRO A 441 -10.75 7.07 2.06
C PRO A 441 -9.49 6.60 1.32
N PRO A 442 -9.26 5.29 1.20
CA PRO A 442 -8.28 4.78 0.26
C PRO A 442 -8.57 5.39 -1.11
N LYS A 443 -7.55 5.82 -1.85
CA LYS A 443 -7.72 6.36 -3.21
C LYS A 443 -8.21 5.24 -4.13
N HIS A 444 -9.51 5.01 -4.13
CA HIS A 444 -10.25 4.25 -5.12
C HIS A 444 -11.35 5.15 -5.67
N VAL A 445 -11.35 5.28 -6.99
CA VAL A 445 -12.45 5.88 -7.75
C VAL A 445 -13.66 4.98 -7.56
N LEU A 446 -14.67 5.42 -6.79
CA LEU A 446 -16.00 4.83 -6.91
C LEU A 446 -16.44 4.99 -8.37
N PRO A 447 -17.10 3.98 -8.97
CA PRO A 447 -17.81 4.18 -10.23
C PRO A 447 -18.75 5.37 -10.02
N GLN A 448 -18.59 6.41 -10.82
CA GLN A 448 -19.56 7.50 -10.84
C GLN A 448 -20.95 6.89 -10.99
N GLN A 449 -21.87 7.28 -10.10
CA GLN A 449 -23.28 6.99 -10.28
C GLN A 449 -23.63 7.45 -11.71
N VAL A 450 -24.10 6.51 -12.53
CA VAL A 450 -24.79 6.85 -13.77
C VAL A 450 -26.07 7.57 -13.34
N THR A 451 -25.98 8.89 -13.20
CA THR A 451 -27.16 9.74 -13.19
C THR A 451 -27.73 9.66 -14.60
N SER A 452 -28.87 8.99 -14.74
CA SER A 452 -29.66 8.96 -15.96
C SER A 452 -30.30 10.33 -16.20
N GLU A 453 -29.50 11.35 -16.50
CA GLU A 453 -30.00 12.53 -17.19
C GLU A 453 -29.87 12.31 -18.68
N HIS A 454 -31.01 12.00 -19.29
CA HIS A 454 -31.21 11.87 -20.73
C HIS A 454 -31.01 13.23 -21.43
N PRO A 455 -30.00 13.42 -22.28
CA PRO A 455 -29.95 14.57 -23.16
C PRO A 455 -30.63 14.19 -24.48
N ARG A 456 -31.78 14.81 -24.74
CA ARG A 456 -32.43 14.84 -26.06
C ARG A 456 -31.49 15.45 -27.10
N ASN A 457 -31.40 14.77 -28.24
CA ASN A 457 -31.11 15.26 -29.60
C ASN A 457 -29.95 16.24 -29.81
N LEU A 458 -28.89 15.80 -30.50
CA LEU A 458 -28.22 16.56 -31.57
C LEU A 458 -27.50 15.57 -32.54
N PRO A 459 -27.40 15.84 -33.86
CA PRO A 459 -27.14 14.82 -34.88
C PRO A 459 -25.64 14.53 -35.09
N LEU A 460 -25.32 13.27 -35.40
CA LEU A 460 -23.99 12.83 -35.84
C LEU A 460 -23.62 13.46 -37.19
N GLN A 461 -22.53 14.24 -37.24
CA GLN A 461 -21.77 14.44 -38.48
C GLN A 461 -20.68 13.38 -38.58
N VAL A 462 -20.80 12.49 -39.56
CA VAL A 462 -19.75 11.54 -39.94
C VAL A 462 -18.77 12.26 -40.88
N ARG A 463 -17.52 12.47 -40.43
CA ARG A 463 -16.40 12.85 -41.30
C ARG A 463 -15.75 11.59 -41.86
N ILE A 464 -15.88 11.38 -43.17
CA ILE A 464 -15.15 10.35 -43.91
C ILE A 464 -13.77 10.92 -44.27
N MET A 465 -12.69 10.31 -43.77
CA MET A 465 -11.32 10.59 -44.22
C MET A 465 -11.04 9.73 -45.46
N THR A 466 -10.95 10.36 -46.63
CA THR A 466 -10.49 9.73 -47.87
C THR A 466 -8.98 9.85 -48.00
N CYS A 467 -8.28 8.71 -48.09
CA CYS A 467 -6.86 8.67 -48.47
C CYS A 467 -6.70 8.84 -49.99
N ASN A 468 -5.94 9.84 -50.44
CA ASN A 468 -5.54 10.02 -51.84
C ASN A 468 -4.32 9.16 -52.20
N PRO A 469 -4.20 8.62 -53.42
CA PRO A 469 -3.02 7.90 -53.89
C PRO A 469 -1.91 8.87 -54.38
N PRO A 470 -0.62 8.45 -54.38
CA PRO A 470 0.48 9.27 -54.84
C PRO A 470 0.61 9.29 -56.38
N ALA A 471 1.14 10.41 -56.87
CA ALA A 471 1.31 10.75 -58.28
C ALA A 471 2.33 9.87 -59.03
N THR A 472 2.09 9.70 -60.33
CA THR A 472 2.91 8.98 -61.32
C THR A 472 4.21 9.72 -61.67
N GLY A 473 5.32 8.98 -61.81
CA GLY A 473 6.57 9.51 -62.36
C GLY A 473 7.72 8.50 -62.51
N GLY A 474 7.82 7.88 -63.70
CA GLY A 474 9.08 7.73 -64.46
C GLY A 474 10.24 6.81 -64.02
N ARG A 475 10.29 5.63 -64.67
CA ARG A 475 11.45 4.89 -65.26
C ARG A 475 12.60 4.28 -64.42
N ASN A 476 12.75 2.97 -64.69
CA ASN A 476 13.96 2.16 -64.96
C ASN A 476 14.54 1.20 -63.89
N THR A 477 14.21 -0.08 -64.11
CA THR A 477 15.10 -1.28 -64.11
C THR A 477 15.92 -1.63 -62.87
N SER A 478 15.48 -2.65 -62.11
CA SER A 478 16.04 -4.03 -62.07
C SER A 478 16.00 -4.69 -60.67
N SER A 479 15.45 -5.91 -60.67
CA SER A 479 15.47 -7.02 -59.69
C SER A 479 15.05 -6.81 -58.23
N GLY A 480 13.97 -7.51 -57.86
CA GLY A 480 13.95 -8.32 -56.63
C GLY A 480 12.83 -8.05 -55.61
N GLY A 481 11.71 -8.79 -55.72
CA GLY A 481 10.89 -9.17 -54.56
C GLY A 481 9.61 -8.36 -54.29
N VAL A 482 8.56 -8.58 -55.09
CA VAL A 482 7.18 -8.16 -54.78
C VAL A 482 6.53 -9.21 -53.86
N LYS A 483 6.08 -8.82 -52.67
CA LYS A 483 5.02 -9.54 -51.93
C LYS A 483 3.75 -8.69 -51.97
N ASN A 484 2.77 -9.17 -52.75
CA ASN A 484 1.41 -8.65 -52.80
C ASN A 484 0.66 -9.01 -51.50
N CYS A 485 -0.03 -8.04 -50.89
CA CYS A 485 -1.15 -8.29 -49.99
C CYS A 485 -2.40 -8.60 -50.84
N PRO A 486 -3.09 -9.74 -50.65
CA PRO A 486 -4.43 -9.92 -51.18
C PRO A 486 -5.44 -9.31 -50.19
N ALA A 487 -6.19 -8.32 -50.66
CA ALA A 487 -7.47 -7.97 -50.09
C ALA A 487 -8.47 -9.07 -50.47
N ILE A 488 -9.03 -9.77 -49.47
CA ILE A 488 -10.23 -10.58 -49.64
C ILE A 488 -11.27 -9.96 -48.70
N ALA A 489 -12.15 -9.14 -49.28
CA ALA A 489 -13.43 -8.83 -48.68
C ALA A 489 -14.35 -10.03 -48.87
N GLU A 490 -14.85 -10.61 -47.78
CA GLU A 490 -15.88 -11.64 -47.86
C GLU A 490 -17.23 -11.05 -48.34
N PRO A 491 -18.01 -11.75 -49.20
CA PRO A 491 -19.26 -11.24 -49.77
C PRO A 491 -20.47 -11.17 -48.81
N SER A 492 -20.26 -11.30 -47.49
CA SER A 492 -21.36 -11.47 -46.52
C SER A 492 -21.79 -10.18 -45.79
N VAL A 493 -21.11 -9.05 -46.04
CA VAL A 493 -21.38 -7.76 -45.35
C VAL A 493 -22.19 -6.79 -46.23
N ILE A 494 -22.39 -7.08 -47.51
CA ILE A 494 -23.14 -6.22 -48.46
C ILE A 494 -24.64 -6.55 -48.49
N LYS A 495 -25.13 -7.55 -47.75
CA LYS A 495 -26.54 -7.96 -47.80
C LYS A 495 -27.39 -7.73 -46.55
N ILE A 496 -26.86 -7.07 -45.52
CA ILE A 496 -27.62 -6.69 -44.31
C ILE A 496 -27.84 -5.16 -44.23
N ILE A 497 -27.19 -4.38 -45.11
CA ILE A 497 -27.33 -2.91 -45.15
C ILE A 497 -28.43 -2.44 -46.12
N GLU A 498 -29.02 -3.33 -46.94
CA GLU A 498 -30.18 -3.00 -47.79
C GLU A 498 -31.55 -3.41 -47.23
N GLU A 499 -31.64 -4.05 -46.05
CA GLU A 499 -32.93 -4.51 -45.47
C GLU A 499 -33.37 -3.80 -44.17
N ILE A 500 -32.65 -2.78 -43.67
CA ILE A 500 -33.09 -1.96 -42.52
C ILE A 500 -33.22 -0.47 -42.94
N GLY A 501 -33.72 -0.26 -44.17
CA GLY A 501 -33.99 1.07 -44.72
C GLY A 501 -35.48 1.42 -44.89
N ASP A 502 -36.41 0.50 -44.60
CA ASP A 502 -37.85 0.69 -44.88
C ASP A 502 -38.78 0.49 -43.68
N GLN A 503 -38.25 0.42 -42.46
CA GLN A 503 -39.06 0.62 -41.24
C GLN A 503 -38.24 1.34 -40.18
N PHE A 504 -38.08 2.66 -40.31
CA PHE A 504 -38.17 3.66 -39.23
C PHE A 504 -38.14 5.08 -39.79
#